data_AF-A0A7S3MUS5-F1
#
_entry.id   AF-A0A7S3MUS5-F1
#
_cell.length_a   1.000
_cell.length_b   1.000
_cell.length_c   1.000
_cell.angle_alpha   90.00
_cell.angle_beta   90.00
_cell.angle_gamma   90.00
#
_symmetry.space_group_name_H-M   'P 1'
#
loop_
_entity.id
_entity.type
_entity.pdbx_description
1 polymer ?
#
loop_
_entity_poly.entity_id
_entity_poly.type
_entity_poly.pdbx_seq_one_letter_code
_entity_poly.pdbx_strand_id
1 'polypeptide(L)'
;LIQVGREILPEEIDVFDDNVHLEVNLDKSHSEFVRFNSRYSDDDLPINDVVQVLVPPKPESSMVLQFELILLKSATIDKDYVVGWGVFPLVNSEFQLNEGRFKCPLLFGSVNHGLDKFQKIEQLVQ
;
A
#
# COMPACT_ATOMS: atom_id res chain seq x y z
N LEU A 1 -9.14 -5.15 1.39
CA LEU A 1 -8.18 -6.09 2.00
C LEU A 1 -6.86 -5.91 1.28
N ILE A 2 -5.75 -5.84 2.00
CA ILE A 2 -4.41 -5.74 1.41
C ILE A 2 -3.77 -7.12 1.52
N GLN A 3 -3.20 -7.62 0.43
CA GLN A 3 -2.41 -8.85 0.43
C GLN A 3 -0.94 -8.49 0.26
N VAL A 4 -0.14 -8.81 1.28
CA VAL A 4 1.31 -8.66 1.24
C VAL A 4 1.91 -10.04 1.06
N GLY A 5 2.74 -10.21 0.05
CA GLY A 5 3.48 -11.43 -0.20
C GLY A 5 4.91 -11.08 -0.56
N ARG A 6 5.85 -11.93 -0.15
CA ARG A 6 7.22 -11.85 -0.62
C ARG A 6 7.35 -12.75 -1.84
N GLU A 7 7.79 -12.16 -2.94
CA GLU A 7 8.36 -12.93 -4.02
C GLU A 7 9.85 -13.09 -3.71
N ILE A 8 10.22 -14.28 -3.22
CA ILE A 8 11.61 -14.58 -2.89
C ILE A 8 12.33 -14.76 -4.22
N LEU A 9 13.22 -13.83 -4.57
CA LEU A 9 14.27 -14.13 -5.55
C LEU A 9 15.02 -15.35 -5.01
N PRO A 10 15.06 -16.48 -5.74
CA PRO A 10 15.61 -17.73 -5.23
C PRO A 10 17.01 -17.48 -4.65
N GLU A 11 17.20 -17.83 -3.37
CA GLU A 11 18.42 -17.52 -2.59
C GLU A 11 19.68 -18.25 -3.09
N GLU A 12 19.57 -19.11 -4.10
CA GLU A 12 20.69 -19.80 -4.75
C GLU A 12 20.51 -19.80 -6.27
N ILE A 13 20.73 -18.66 -6.91
CA ILE A 13 21.31 -18.69 -8.26
C ILE A 13 22.43 -17.65 -8.33
N ASP A 14 23.65 -18.07 -7.99
CA ASP A 14 24.90 -17.40 -8.41
C ASP A 14 25.19 -17.66 -9.90
N VAL A 15 24.11 -17.71 -10.68
CA VAL A 15 24.07 -17.88 -12.13
C VAL A 15 22.98 -16.90 -12.56
N PHE A 16 23.38 -15.83 -13.23
CA PHE A 16 22.41 -15.02 -13.97
C PHE A 16 21.72 -15.95 -14.98
N ASP A 17 20.52 -16.45 -14.64
CA ASP A 17 19.69 -17.16 -15.61
C ASP A 17 19.01 -16.10 -16.47
N ASP A 18 19.61 -15.82 -17.62
CA ASP A 18 19.09 -14.89 -18.63
C ASP A 18 17.68 -15.27 -19.12
N ASN A 19 17.13 -16.44 -18.73
CA ASN A 19 15.79 -16.87 -19.11
C ASN A 19 14.69 -16.54 -18.09
N VAL A 20 15.05 -16.07 -16.89
CA VAL A 20 14.07 -15.61 -15.89
C VAL A 20 14.08 -14.09 -15.84
N HIS A 21 13.44 -13.47 -16.82
CA HIS A 21 13.09 -12.06 -16.74
C HIS A 21 11.94 -11.89 -15.72
N LEU A 22 12.29 -11.69 -14.45
CA LEU A 22 11.39 -11.04 -13.50
C LEU A 22 11.29 -9.57 -13.91
N GLU A 23 10.31 -9.25 -14.76
CA GLU A 23 9.95 -7.87 -15.06
C GLU A 23 9.35 -7.24 -13.80
N VAL A 24 10.20 -6.67 -12.96
CA VAL A 24 9.77 -5.85 -11.83
C VAL A 24 9.47 -4.46 -12.36
N ASN A 25 8.19 -4.08 -12.40
CA ASN A 25 7.78 -2.75 -12.81
C ASN A 25 7.89 -1.78 -11.61
N LEU A 26 9.08 -1.23 -11.43
CA LEU A 26 9.36 -0.24 -10.38
C LEU A 26 8.76 1.14 -10.65
N ASP A 27 8.33 1.40 -11.89
CA ASP A 27 7.67 2.66 -12.25
C ASP A 27 6.22 2.70 -11.74
N LYS A 28 5.62 1.53 -11.49
CA LYS A 28 4.28 1.40 -10.95
C LYS A 28 4.27 1.63 -9.43
N SER A 29 3.99 2.87 -9.05
CA SER A 29 3.82 3.29 -7.64
C SER A 29 2.36 3.50 -7.22
N HIS A 30 1.41 3.34 -8.16
CA HIS A 30 -0.02 3.55 -7.94
C HIS A 30 -0.83 2.39 -8.54
N SER A 31 -2.03 2.18 -8.02
CA SER A 31 -2.97 1.25 -8.63
C SER A 31 -3.60 1.85 -9.89
N GLU A 32 -4.13 0.99 -10.76
CA GLU A 32 -5.03 1.40 -11.82
C GLU A 32 -6.20 2.23 -11.27
N PHE A 33 -6.67 3.19 -12.07
CA PHE A 33 -7.78 4.05 -11.67
C PHE A 33 -9.09 3.27 -11.61
N VAL A 34 -9.75 3.29 -10.46
CA VAL A 34 -11.04 2.62 -10.29
C VAL A 34 -12.16 3.64 -10.29
N ARG A 35 -13.13 3.46 -11.19
CA ARG A 35 -14.32 4.30 -11.25
C ARG A 35 -15.32 3.85 -10.19
N PHE A 36 -15.58 4.73 -9.23
CA PHE A 36 -16.72 4.59 -8.33
C PHE A 36 -18.00 4.95 -9.11
N ASN A 37 -18.91 3.99 -9.30
CA ASN A 37 -20.12 4.16 -10.11
C ASN A 37 -21.29 4.83 -9.36
N SER A 38 -21.01 5.48 -8.21
CA SER A 38 -21.91 6.36 -7.47
C SER A 38 -23.35 5.86 -7.31
N ARG A 39 -23.53 4.65 -6.77
CA ARG A 39 -24.81 4.29 -6.15
C ARG A 39 -24.66 4.50 -4.65
N TYR A 40 -25.69 5.06 -4.01
CA TYR A 40 -25.69 5.26 -2.56
C TYR A 40 -25.58 3.95 -1.76
N SER A 41 -25.87 2.82 -2.41
CA SER A 41 -25.84 1.46 -1.86
C SER A 41 -24.49 0.76 -2.00
N ASP A 42 -23.56 1.35 -2.74
CA ASP A 42 -22.27 0.72 -3.03
C ASP A 42 -21.29 1.12 -1.91
N ASP A 43 -21.22 0.27 -0.88
CA ASP A 43 -20.34 0.48 0.28
C ASP A 43 -18.88 0.05 -0.01
N ASP A 44 -18.67 -0.70 -1.09
CA ASP A 44 -17.38 -1.30 -1.44
C ASP A 44 -16.81 -0.75 -2.76
N LEU A 45 -15.51 -0.44 -2.75
CA LEU A 45 -14.72 -0.13 -3.94
C LEU A 45 -13.64 -1.21 -4.15
N PRO A 46 -13.88 -2.23 -4.99
CA PRO A 46 -12.91 -3.28 -5.21
C PRO A 46 -11.74 -2.75 -6.05
N ILE A 47 -10.54 -2.79 -5.48
CA ILE A 47 -9.27 -2.50 -6.15
C ILE A 47 -8.50 -3.82 -6.25
N ASN A 48 -8.33 -4.31 -7.47
CA ASN A 48 -7.63 -5.57 -7.77
C ASN A 48 -6.37 -5.25 -8.54
N ASP A 49 -5.33 -4.85 -7.83
CA ASP A 49 -4.05 -4.49 -8.44
C ASP A 49 -2.88 -4.92 -7.57
N VAL A 50 -1.70 -5.05 -8.20
CA VAL A 50 -0.45 -5.43 -7.56
C VAL A 50 0.57 -4.33 -7.77
N VAL A 51 1.13 -3.85 -6.66
CA VAL A 51 2.21 -2.87 -6.63
C VAL A 51 3.43 -3.55 -6.06
N GLN A 52 4.52 -3.59 -6.82
CA GLN A 52 5.79 -4.18 -6.39
C GLN A 52 6.61 -3.13 -5.64
N VAL A 53 7.15 -3.50 -4.48
CA VAL A 53 7.93 -2.59 -3.63
C VAL A 53 9.28 -3.23 -3.32
N LEU A 54 10.35 -2.47 -3.53
CA LEU A 54 11.69 -2.88 -3.11
C LEU A 54 11.86 -2.65 -1.62
N VAL A 55 12.18 -3.73 -0.90
CA VAL A 55 12.47 -3.69 0.53
C VAL A 55 13.98 -3.85 0.72
N PRO A 56 14.64 -3.00 1.52
CA PRO A 56 16.06 -3.16 1.80
C PRO A 56 16.33 -4.51 2.50
N PRO A 57 17.53 -5.11 2.35
CA PRO A 57 17.86 -6.42 2.93
C PRO A 57 17.71 -6.48 4.46
N LYS A 58 17.79 -5.32 5.12
CA LYS A 58 17.61 -5.16 6.57
C LYS A 58 16.57 -4.07 6.81
N PRO A 59 15.26 -4.42 6.79
CA PRO A 59 14.22 -3.44 7.07
C PRO A 59 14.25 -3.03 8.53
N GLU A 60 14.07 -1.74 8.80
CA GLU A 60 13.96 -1.21 10.16
C GLU A 60 12.51 -1.29 10.65
N SER A 61 12.32 -1.40 11.97
CA SER A 61 10.98 -1.39 12.59
C SER A 61 10.21 -0.09 12.40
N SER A 62 10.90 0.97 12.00
CA SER A 62 10.34 2.28 11.64
C SER A 62 9.72 2.30 10.24
N MET A 63 10.01 1.30 9.39
CA MET A 63 9.53 1.27 8.01
C MET A 63 8.05 0.88 7.95
N VAL A 64 7.29 1.68 7.21
CA VAL A 64 5.84 1.50 7.03
C VAL A 64 5.49 1.65 5.56
N LEU A 65 4.43 0.95 5.13
CA LEU A 65 3.74 1.19 3.88
C LEU A 65 2.66 2.23 4.13
N GLN A 66 2.72 3.35 3.40
CA GLN A 66 1.68 4.39 3.41
C GLN A 66 0.79 4.21 2.19
N PHE A 67 -0.52 4.21 2.41
CA PHE A 67 -1.54 4.14 1.37
C PHE A 67 -2.27 5.46 1.31
N GLU A 68 -2.51 5.97 0.11
CA GLU A 68 -3.30 7.17 -0.14
C GLU A 68 -4.43 6.84 -1.10
N LEU A 69 -5.66 7.18 -0.70
CA LEU A 69 -6.82 7.12 -1.55
C LEU A 69 -7.03 8.51 -2.16
N ILE A 70 -6.85 8.60 -3.47
CA ILE A 70 -6.91 9.86 -4.22
C ILE A 70 -8.18 9.90 -5.06
N LEU A 71 -8.97 10.94 -4.85
CA LEU A 71 -10.08 11.30 -5.73
C LEU A 71 -9.56 12.17 -6.86
N LEU A 72 -9.61 11.64 -8.08
CA LEU A 72 -9.09 12.28 -9.27
C LEU A 72 -10.01 13.40 -9.76
N LYS A 73 -9.41 14.39 -10.39
CA LYS A 73 -10.06 15.48 -11.09
C LYS A 73 -11.11 14.95 -12.08
N SER A 74 -12.28 15.58 -12.08
CA SER A 74 -13.40 15.24 -12.97
C SER A 74 -14.13 16.50 -13.43
N ALA A 75 -15.20 16.36 -14.21
CA ALA A 75 -15.99 17.53 -14.62
C ALA A 75 -16.59 18.30 -13.42
N THR A 76 -16.80 17.61 -12.29
CA THR A 76 -17.36 18.18 -11.05
C THR A 76 -16.30 18.55 -10.01
N ILE A 77 -15.06 18.08 -10.16
CA ILE A 77 -13.97 18.26 -9.18
C ILE A 77 -12.76 18.84 -9.92
N ASP A 78 -12.28 19.99 -9.48
CA ASP A 78 -11.32 20.84 -10.20
C ASP A 78 -9.86 20.37 -10.13
N LYS A 79 -9.50 19.59 -9.11
CA LYS A 79 -8.16 19.04 -8.86
C LYS A 79 -8.22 17.69 -8.14
N ASP A 80 -7.07 17.04 -8.00
CA ASP A 80 -6.95 15.79 -7.25
C ASP A 80 -6.92 16.06 -5.74
N TYR A 81 -7.60 15.21 -4.98
CA TYR A 81 -7.66 15.31 -3.52
C TYR A 81 -7.36 13.96 -2.86
N VAL A 82 -6.50 13.96 -1.84
CA VAL A 82 -6.38 12.82 -0.92
C VAL A 82 -7.63 12.80 -0.04
N VAL A 83 -8.48 11.80 -0.22
CA VAL A 83 -9.73 11.64 0.53
C VAL A 83 -9.54 10.78 1.78
N GLY A 84 -8.53 9.92 1.77
CA GLY A 84 -8.07 9.24 2.96
C GLY A 84 -6.70 8.61 2.79
N TRP A 85 -6.11 8.20 3.90
CA TRP A 85 -4.79 7.61 3.93
C TRP A 85 -4.64 6.65 5.10
N GLY A 86 -3.74 5.68 4.99
CA GLY A 86 -3.49 4.70 6.04
C GLY A 86 -2.03 4.29 6.06
N VAL A 87 -1.62 3.66 7.15
CA VAL A 87 -0.27 3.14 7.29
C VAL A 87 -0.32 1.70 7.76
N PHE A 88 0.65 0.91 7.30
CA PHE A 88 0.79 -0.49 7.66
C PHE A 88 2.27 -0.80 7.95
N PRO A 89 2.61 -1.41 9.11
CA PRO A 89 3.98 -1.72 9.44
C PRO A 89 4.57 -2.75 8.48
N LEU A 90 5.76 -2.49 7.95
CA LEU A 90 6.43 -3.40 7.01
C LEU A 90 6.89 -4.69 7.71
N VAL A 91 7.31 -4.57 8.96
CA VAL A 91 7.83 -5.69 9.77
C VAL A 91 6.97 -5.97 11.00
N ASN A 92 6.96 -7.24 11.43
CA ASN A 92 6.30 -7.70 12.66
C ASN A 92 7.21 -7.59 13.90
N SER A 93 6.71 -8.07 15.05
CA SER A 93 7.46 -8.13 16.31
C SER A 93 8.72 -9.00 16.25
N GLU A 94 8.75 -9.97 15.33
CA GLU A 94 9.90 -10.84 15.08
C GLU A 94 10.91 -10.23 14.09
N PHE A 95 10.74 -8.97 13.66
CA PHE A 95 11.56 -8.29 12.64
C PHE A 95 11.54 -9.01 11.27
N GLN A 96 10.46 -9.73 10.99
CA GLN A 96 10.18 -10.36 9.71
C GLN A 96 9.14 -9.55 8.94
N LEU A 97 9.10 -9.70 7.62
CA LEU A 97 8.10 -9.05 6.76
C LEU A 97 6.68 -9.48 7.15
N ASN A 98 5.76 -8.52 7.25
CA ASN A 98 4.34 -8.81 7.49
C ASN A 98 3.70 -9.38 6.23
N GLU A 99 3.71 -10.71 6.09
CA GLU A 99 3.10 -11.43 4.98
C GLU A 99 1.69 -11.92 5.32
N GLY A 100 0.77 -11.87 4.36
CA GLY A 100 -0.61 -12.33 4.51
C GLY A 100 -1.66 -11.33 4.05
N ARG A 101 -2.89 -11.48 4.56
CA ARG A 101 -4.03 -10.62 4.24
C ARG A 101 -4.43 -9.78 5.44
N PHE A 102 -4.41 -8.47 5.26
CA PHE A 102 -4.65 -7.51 6.33
C PHE A 102 -5.78 -6.55 6.00
N LYS A 103 -6.47 -6.09 7.05
CA LYS A 103 -7.32 -4.90 6.99
C LYS A 103 -6.48 -3.73 7.48
N CYS A 104 -6.26 -2.74 6.61
CA CYS A 104 -5.61 -1.48 6.99
C CYS A 104 -6.70 -0.40 7.06
N PRO A 105 -6.91 0.25 8.22
CA PRO A 105 -7.85 1.36 8.33
C PRO A 105 -7.32 2.58 7.58
N LEU A 106 -8.22 3.34 6.96
CA LEU A 106 -7.91 4.63 6.34
C LEU A 106 -8.50 5.75 7.20
N LEU A 107 -7.68 6.77 7.47
CA LEU A 107 -8.05 8.04 8.07
C LEU A 107 -8.53 9.00 6.99
N PHE A 108 -9.58 9.78 7.28
CA PHE A 108 -10.09 10.77 6.33
C PHE A 108 -9.22 12.03 6.25
N GLY A 109 -9.11 12.59 5.05
CA GLY A 109 -8.38 13.84 4.78
C GLY A 109 -6.97 13.66 4.24
N SER A 110 -6.17 14.73 4.27
CA SER A 110 -4.77 14.69 3.84
C SER A 110 -3.86 14.04 4.87
N VAL A 111 -2.73 13.50 4.42
CA VAL A 111 -1.70 12.92 5.29
C VAL A 111 -1.28 13.91 6.37
N ASN A 112 -1.35 13.48 7.62
CA ASN A 112 -0.97 14.30 8.77
C ASN A 112 0.37 13.82 9.33
N HIS A 113 1.44 14.54 9.01
CA HIS A 113 2.80 14.22 9.51
C HIS A 113 2.98 14.37 11.03
N GLY A 114 2.00 14.93 11.76
CA GLY A 114 1.98 14.95 13.22
C GLY A 114 1.58 13.61 13.87
N LEU A 115 1.06 12.66 13.09
CA LEU A 115 0.76 11.30 13.49
C LEU A 115 1.99 10.40 13.27
N ASP A 116 3.02 10.66 14.08
CA ASP A 116 4.33 9.99 14.05
C ASP A 116 4.34 8.59 14.71
N LYS A 117 3.24 8.18 15.36
CA LYS A 117 3.15 6.93 16.11
C LYS A 117 1.88 6.19 15.76
N PHE A 118 2.01 4.88 15.54
CA PHE A 118 0.87 3.99 15.29
C PHE A 118 -0.18 4.07 16.40
N GLN A 119 0.24 4.19 17.66
CA GLN A 119 -0.66 4.38 18.80
C GLN A 119 -1.60 5.59 18.64
N LYS A 120 -1.15 6.69 18.03
CA LYS A 120 -2.00 7.86 17.78
C LYS A 120 -3.05 7.58 16.71
N ILE A 121 -2.72 6.72 15.75
CA ILE A 121 -3.64 6.28 14.69
C ILE A 121 -4.68 5.33 15.27
N GLU A 122 -4.28 4.39 16.12
CA GLU A 122 -5.22 3.52 16.84
C GLU A 122 -6.24 4.32 17.65
N GLN A 123 -5.82 5.38 18.35
CA GLN A 123 -6.71 6.27 19.10
C GLN A 123 -7.74 7.02 18.24
N LEU A 124 -7.49 7.21 16.95
CA LEU A 124 -8.42 7.90 16.04
C LEU A 124 -9.41 6.94 15.36
N VAL A 125 -9.09 5.66 15.35
CA VAL A 125 -9.86 4.61 14.66
C VAL A 125 -10.74 3.82 15.62
N GLN A 126 -10.42 3.85 16.92
CA GLN A 126 -11.11 3.12 17.99
C GLN A 126 -12.32 3.89 18.55
#